data_AF-A0A238Z4G0-F1
#
_entry.id   AF-A0A238Z4G0-F1
#
_cell.length_a   1.000
_cell.length_b   1.000
_cell.length_c   1.000
_cell.angle_alpha   90.00
_cell.angle_beta   90.00
_cell.angle_gamma   90.00
#
_symmetry.space_group_name_H-M   'P 1'
#
loop_
_entity.id
_entity.type
_entity.pdbx_description
1 polymer ?
#
loop_
_entity_poly.entity_id
_entity_poly.type
_entity_poly.pdbx_seq_one_letter_code
_entity_poly.pdbx_strand_id
1 'polypeptide(L)' 'MAASKRIPVTKERWEELNELKGAGQTYDELLKELIQEKNRSELAERIRSVREADEEELTALDEL' A
#
# COMPACT_ATOMS: atom_id res chain seq x y z
N MET A 1 -8.35 7.79 20.56
CA MET A 1 -9.05 8.97 19.99
C MET A 1 -9.17 8.75 18.50
N ALA A 2 -10.37 8.85 17.92
CA ALA A 2 -10.53 8.73 16.46
C ALA A 2 -10.04 10.02 15.80
N ALA A 3 -8.98 9.93 15.00
CA ALA A 3 -8.45 11.06 14.25
C ALA A 3 -9.43 11.44 13.12
N SER A 4 -10.03 12.63 13.17
CA SER A 4 -11.11 13.05 12.26
C SER A 4 -10.61 13.83 11.04
N LYS A 5 -9.60 13.33 10.33
CA LYS A 5 -9.14 13.95 9.08
C LYS A 5 -10.11 13.61 7.94
N ARG A 6 -10.37 14.57 7.05
CA ARG A 6 -11.22 14.39 5.86
C ARG A 6 -10.34 14.27 4.62
N ILE A 7 -10.63 13.29 3.77
CA ILE A 7 -9.98 13.10 2.48
C ILE A 7 -11.03 13.37 1.41
N PRO A 8 -10.95 14.49 0.66
CA PRO A 8 -11.86 14.70 -0.46
C PRO A 8 -11.53 13.72 -1.58
N VAL A 9 -12.57 13.07 -2.11
CA VAL A 9 -12.50 12.13 -3.23
C VAL A 9 -13.58 12.48 -4.25
N THR A 10 -13.42 12.02 -5.49
CA THR A 10 -14.51 12.09 -6.46
C THR A 10 -15.65 11.15 -6.06
N LYS A 11 -16.86 11.40 -6.56
CA LYS A 11 -18.02 10.53 -6.32
C LYS A 11 -17.75 9.10 -6.79
N GLU A 12 -17.18 8.96 -7.98
CA GLU A 12 -16.79 7.67 -8.57
C GLU A 12 -15.85 6.88 -7.63
N ARG A 13 -14.79 7.52 -7.12
CA ARG A 13 -13.86 6.87 -6.18
C ARG A 13 -14.50 6.54 -4.85
N TRP A 14 -15.46 7.34 -4.40
CA TRP A 14 -16.23 7.04 -3.20
C TRP A 14 -17.11 5.79 -3.37
N GLU A 15 -17.71 5.62 -4.56
CA GLU A 15 -18.49 4.42 -4.91
C GLU A 15 -17.59 3.17 -4.97
N GLU A 16 -16.45 3.24 -5.67
CA GLU A 16 -15.46 2.16 -5.72
C GLU A 16 -15.01 1.74 -4.30
N LEU A 17 -14.67 2.70 -3.44
CA LEU A 17 -14.27 2.42 -2.06
C LEU A 17 -15.41 1.80 -1.25
N ASN A 18 -16.66 2.17 -1.52
CA ASN A 18 -17.81 1.59 -0.84
C ASN A 18 -18.07 0.13 -1.27
N GLU A 19 -17.82 -0.21 -2.53
CA GLU A 19 -17.92 -1.59 -3.03
C GLU A 19 -16.83 -2.50 -2.44
N LEU A 20 -15.62 -1.98 -2.22
CA LEU A 20 -14.52 -2.71 -1.59
C LEU A 20 -14.73 -2.92 -0.08
N LYS A 21 -15.58 -2.10 0.54
CA LYS A 21 -15.77 -2.08 2.00
C LYS A 21 -16.56 -3.30 2.48
N GLY A 22 -15.98 -4.04 3.42
CA GLY A 22 -16.63 -5.18 4.06
C GLY A 22 -17.81 -4.79 4.96
N ALA A 23 -18.68 -5.76 5.25
CA ALA A 23 -19.81 -5.57 6.17
C ALA A 23 -19.31 -5.20 7.58
N GLY A 24 -19.77 -4.06 8.11
CA GLY A 24 -19.37 -3.56 9.44
C GLY A 24 -17.97 -2.91 9.50
N GLN A 25 -17.18 -2.97 8.43
CA GLN A 25 -15.88 -2.32 8.34
C GLN A 25 -16.04 -0.80 8.29
N THR A 26 -15.07 -0.06 8.80
CA THR A 26 -14.96 1.40 8.64
C THR A 26 -14.05 1.75 7.46
N TYR A 27 -14.14 2.99 6.95
CA TYR A 27 -13.20 3.44 5.92
C TYR A 27 -11.75 3.50 6.42
N ASP A 28 -11.52 3.73 7.71
CA ASP A 28 -10.16 3.73 8.29
C ASP A 28 -9.53 2.33 8.22
N GLU A 29 -10.31 1.29 8.53
CA GLU A 29 -9.89 -0.11 8.41
C GLU A 29 -9.64 -0.50 6.95
N LEU A 30 -10.54 -0.13 6.03
CA LEU A 30 -10.34 -0.38 4.61
C LEU A 30 -9.07 0.30 4.08
N LEU A 31 -8.86 1.59 4.41
CA LEU A 31 -7.67 2.31 3.98
C LEU A 31 -6.39 1.69 4.56
N LYS A 32 -6.43 1.20 5.81
CA LYS A 32 -5.31 0.48 6.41
C LYS A 32 -4.96 -0.79 5.63
N GLU A 33 -5.95 -1.56 5.21
CA GLU A 33 -5.76 -2.77 4.40
C GLU A 33 -5.16 -2.44 3.03
N LEU A 34 -5.69 -1.44 2.34
CA LEU A 34 -5.17 -0.99 1.05
C LEU A 34 -3.72 -0.49 1.14
N ILE A 35 -3.36 0.22 2.22
CA ILE A 35 -1.97 0.63 2.48
C ILE A 35 -1.06 -0.59 2.66
N GLN A 36 -1.51 -1.60 3.42
CA GLN A 36 -0.72 -2.81 3.64
C GLN A 36 -0.51 -3.59 2.34
N GLU A 37 -1.54 -3.69 1.50
CA GLU A 37 -1.44 -4.34 0.20
C GLU A 37 -0.45 -3.62 -0.72
N LYS A 38 -0.53 -2.29 -0.82
CA LYS A 38 0.42 -1.48 -1.59
C LYS A 38 1.86 -1.68 -1.12
N ASN A 39 2.09 -1.65 0.20
CA ASN A 39 3.43 -1.87 0.76
C ASN A 39 3.98 -3.26 0.43
N ARG A 40 3.13 -4.30 0.47
CA ARG A 40 3.52 -5.65 0.09
C ARG A 40 3.87 -5.74 -1.39
N SER A 41 3.08 -5.10 -2.25
CA SER A 41 3.34 -5.04 -3.69
C SER A 41 4.66 -4.32 -3.99
N GLU A 42 4.90 -3.16 -3.37
CA GLU A 42 6.15 -2.41 -3.54
C GLU A 42 7.36 -3.21 -3.06
N LEU A 43 7.25 -3.93 -1.94
CA LEU A 43 8.31 -4.82 -1.47
C LEU A 43 8.57 -5.96 -2.45
N ALA A 44 7.51 -6.58 -2.98
CA ALA A 44 7.64 -7.65 -3.96
C ALA A 44 8.34 -7.17 -5.25
N GLU A 45 8.02 -5.96 -5.72
CA GLU A 45 8.72 -5.36 -6.87
C GLU A 45 10.19 -5.09 -6.57
N ARG A 46 10.53 -4.53 -5.40
CA ARG A 46 11.93 -4.31 -5.01
C ARG A 46 12.72 -5.61 -4.93
N ILE A 47 12.11 -6.68 -4.42
CA ILE A 47 12.75 -7.99 -4.38
C ILE A 47 12.97 -8.52 -5.80
N ARG A 48 12.01 -8.34 -6.72
CA ARG A 48 12.19 -8.70 -8.12
C ARG A 48 13.32 -7.91 -8.76
N SER A 49 13.34 -6.60 -8.61
CA SER A 49 14.38 -5.74 -9.20
C SER A 49 15.77 -6.11 -8.70
N VAL A 50 15.94 -6.39 -7.39
CA VAL A 50 17.22 -6.83 -6.84
C VAL A 50 17.65 -8.20 -7.38
N ARG A 51 16.71 -9.12 -7.64
CA ARG A 51 17.04 -10.43 -8.24
C ARG A 51 17.43 -10.34 -9.71
N GLU A 52 16.90 -9.35 -10.41
CA GLU A 52 17.13 -9.14 -11.85
C GLU A 52 18.33 -8.23 -12.12
N ALA A 53 18.78 -7.45 -11.12
CA ALA A 53 19.95 -6.58 -11.22
C ALA A 53 21.25 -7.38 -11.22
N ASP A 54 22.25 -6.85 -11.93
CA ASP A 54 23.61 -7.37 -11.91
C ASP A 54 24.28 -7.06 -10.56
N GLU A 55 25.22 -7.92 -10.12
CA GLU A 55 25.90 -7.78 -8.84
C GLU A 55 26.63 -6.42 -8.69
N GLU A 56 27.10 -5.88 -9.81
CA GLU A 56 27.79 -4.59 -9.91
C GLU A 56 26.87 -3.38 -9.64
N GLU A 57 25.55 -3.56 -9.78
CA GLU A 57 24.54 -2.54 -9.50
C GLU A 57 24.01 -2.60 -8.05
N LEU A 58 24.40 -3.63 -7.29
CA LEU A 58 23.93 -3.87 -5.93
C LEU A 58 24.99 -3.49 -4.89
N THR A 59 24.53 -3.09 -3.69
CA THR A 59 25.39 -2.87 -2.52
C THR A 59 25.21 -4.01 -1.53
N ALA A 60 26.32 -4.50 -0.99
CA ALA A 60 26.29 -5.57 0.00
C ALA A 60 25.60 -5.10 1.30
N LEU A 61 24.81 -5.99 1.92
CA LEU A 61 23.99 -5.62 3.08
C LEU A 61 24.81 -5.27 4.32
N ASP A 62 26.01 -5.83 4.44
CA ASP A 62 26.97 -5.60 5.53
C ASP A 62 27.76 -4.29 5.39
N GLU A 63 27.60 -3.57 4.27
CA GLU A 63 28.22 -2.27 4.02
C GLU A 63 27.29 -1.08 4.35
N LEU A 64 26.07 -1.35 4.86
CA LEU A 64 25.03 -0.37 5.23
C LEU A 64 24.97 -0.11 6.75
#